data_AF-A0A2E1UY40-F1
#
_entry.id   AF-A0A2E1UY40-F1
#
_cell.length_a   1.000
_cell.length_b   1.000
_cell.length_c   1.000
_cell.angle_alpha   90.00
_cell.angle_beta   90.00
_cell.angle_gamma   90.00
#
_symmetry.space_group_name_H-M   'P 1'
#
loop_
_entity.id
_entity.type
_entity.pdbx_description
1 polymer ?
#
loop_
_entity_poly.entity_id
_entity_poly.type
_entity_poly.pdbx_seq_one_letter_code
_entity_poly.pdbx_strand_id
1 'polypeptide(L)'
;MNIIQFRELFRDTLSSQFKIVEVDYMFKTILISFFKFKPTIIALDPQKRLSKFQASKLNHSLFLIKNNCPLQYITGKSFFLNLEINVDSNVLIPRPETEELALWSTKSLTNGDKVIDLCTGSGCIALALKTNNPSISVKGIDKSERAILLAKKNSKNLNIDIEWVTADVIDFQVEKCSL
;
A
#
# COMPACT_ATOMS: atom_id res chain seq x y z
N MET A 1 14.78 -14.89 -21.41
CA MET A 1 15.78 -14.25 -20.53
C MET A 1 15.73 -14.90 -19.16
N ASN A 2 16.88 -15.03 -18.50
CA ASN A 2 16.97 -15.43 -17.10
C ASN A 2 16.81 -14.23 -16.16
N ILE A 3 16.76 -14.47 -14.85
CA ILE A 3 16.59 -13.43 -13.82
C ILE A 3 17.74 -12.39 -13.87
N ILE A 4 18.99 -12.83 -14.04
CA ILE A 4 20.16 -11.93 -14.10
C ILE A 4 20.05 -10.98 -15.29
N GLN A 5 19.76 -11.51 -16.48
CA GLN A 5 19.58 -10.71 -17.69
C GLN A 5 18.49 -9.65 -17.53
N PHE A 6 17.39 -9.99 -16.83
CA PHE A 6 16.33 -9.02 -16.53
C PHE A 6 16.77 -7.95 -15.53
N ARG A 7 17.56 -8.32 -14.52
CA ARG A 7 18.10 -7.34 -13.57
C ARG A 7 19.01 -6.33 -14.27
N GLU A 8 19.88 -6.79 -15.14
CA GLU A 8 20.75 -5.88 -15.91
C GLU A 8 19.91 -4.99 -16.86
N LEU A 9 18.88 -5.54 -17.53
CA LEU A 9 17.94 -4.72 -18.32
C LEU A 9 17.27 -3.61 -17.48
N PHE A 10 16.85 -3.91 -16.25
CA PHE A 10 16.29 -2.92 -15.33
C PHE A 10 17.30 -1.82 -15.00
N ARG A 11 18.53 -2.21 -14.64
CA ARG A 11 19.62 -1.27 -14.31
C ARG A 11 19.95 -0.36 -15.48
N ASP A 12 20.11 -0.92 -16.67
CA ASP A 12 20.43 -0.15 -17.88
C ASP A 12 19.32 0.86 -18.20
N THR A 13 18.06 0.40 -18.18
CA THR A 13 16.90 1.21 -18.56
C THR A 13 16.61 2.34 -17.56
N LEU A 14 16.85 2.11 -16.27
CA LEU A 14 16.51 3.04 -15.18
C LEU A 14 17.70 3.84 -14.64
N SER A 15 18.90 3.61 -15.17
CA SER A 15 20.17 4.23 -14.75
C SER A 15 20.14 5.77 -14.72
N SER A 16 19.34 6.39 -15.58
CA SER A 16 19.19 7.85 -15.64
C SER A 16 18.32 8.45 -14.54
N GLN A 17 17.49 7.64 -13.88
CA GLN A 17 16.50 8.08 -12.88
C GLN A 17 16.83 7.60 -11.46
N PHE A 18 17.53 6.47 -11.33
CA PHE A 18 17.73 5.79 -10.05
C PHE A 18 19.14 5.23 -9.92
N LYS A 19 19.64 5.14 -8.68
CA LYS A 19 20.90 4.43 -8.39
C LYS A 19 20.68 2.92 -8.55
N ILE A 20 21.74 2.20 -8.89
CA ILE A 20 21.71 0.73 -9.06
C ILE A 20 21.09 0.01 -7.84
N VAL A 21 21.39 0.48 -6.63
CA VAL A 21 20.86 -0.09 -5.38
C VAL A 21 19.33 0.04 -5.30
N GLU A 22 18.79 1.18 -5.73
CA GLU A 22 17.34 1.43 -5.75
C GLU A 22 16.67 0.56 -6.81
N VAL A 23 17.25 0.48 -8.01
CA VAL A 23 16.75 -0.38 -9.08
C VAL A 23 16.72 -1.86 -8.65
N ASP A 24 17.79 -2.34 -8.00
CA ASP A 24 17.86 -3.69 -7.47
C ASP A 24 16.79 -3.94 -6.40
N TYR A 25 16.53 -2.96 -5.54
CA TYR A 25 15.46 -3.03 -4.54
C TYR A 25 14.09 -3.13 -5.22
N MET A 26 13.80 -2.27 -6.20
CA MET A 26 12.54 -2.30 -6.95
C MET A 26 12.35 -3.65 -7.66
N PHE A 27 13.38 -4.14 -8.34
CA PHE A 27 13.35 -5.42 -9.05
C PHE A 27 13.07 -6.59 -8.10
N LYS A 28 13.78 -6.68 -6.97
CA LYS A 28 13.54 -7.71 -5.94
C LYS A 28 12.12 -7.62 -5.38
N THR A 29 11.63 -6.42 -5.11
CA THR A 29 10.29 -6.19 -4.60
C THR A 29 9.22 -6.68 -5.58
N ILE A 30 9.38 -6.43 -6.88
CA ILE A 30 8.46 -6.94 -7.92
C ILE A 30 8.48 -8.48 -7.97
N LEU A 31 9.66 -9.10 -7.95
CA LEU A 31 9.81 -10.56 -7.97
C LEU A 31 9.12 -11.22 -6.76
N ILE A 32 9.31 -10.65 -5.57
CA ILE A 32 8.65 -11.13 -4.35
C ILE A 32 7.14 -10.94 -4.44
N SER A 33 6.68 -9.76 -4.87
CA SER A 33 5.25 -9.42 -4.90
C SER A 33 4.48 -10.33 -5.87
N PHE A 34 4.94 -10.42 -7.13
CA PHE A 34 4.20 -11.12 -8.19
C PHE A 34 4.46 -12.62 -8.25
N PHE A 35 5.67 -13.08 -7.92
CA PHE A 35 6.07 -14.48 -8.14
C PHE A 35 6.46 -15.21 -6.86
N LYS A 36 6.45 -14.54 -5.70
CA LYS A 36 6.91 -15.07 -4.41
C LYS A 36 8.37 -15.55 -4.46
N PHE A 37 9.16 -14.99 -5.38
CA PHE A 37 10.58 -15.32 -5.52
C PHE A 37 11.39 -14.61 -4.45
N LYS A 38 11.64 -15.31 -3.34
CA LYS A 38 12.51 -14.82 -2.26
C LYS A 38 13.97 -14.73 -2.75
N PRO A 39 14.79 -13.84 -2.17
CA PRO A 39 16.22 -13.72 -2.54
C PRO A 39 16.99 -15.04 -2.49
N THR A 40 16.61 -15.96 -1.60
CA THR A 40 17.19 -17.30 -1.49
C THR A 40 17.02 -18.13 -2.76
N ILE A 41 15.87 -18.05 -3.43
CA ILE A 41 15.62 -18.76 -4.69
C ILE A 41 16.54 -18.22 -5.79
N ILE A 42 16.77 -16.90 -5.80
CA ILE A 42 17.67 -16.25 -6.77
C ILE A 42 19.12 -16.66 -6.52
N ALA A 43 19.52 -16.82 -5.25
CA ALA A 43 20.87 -17.28 -4.90
C ALA A 43 21.11 -18.76 -5.27
N LEU A 44 20.10 -19.61 -5.11
CA LEU A 44 20.19 -21.05 -5.38
C LEU A 44 20.14 -21.37 -6.88
N ASP A 45 19.39 -20.60 -7.67
CA ASP A 45 19.30 -20.77 -9.13
C ASP A 45 19.41 -19.40 -9.83
N PRO A 46 20.63 -18.85 -9.95
CA PRO A 46 20.84 -17.53 -10.58
C PRO A 46 20.47 -17.52 -12.07
N GLN A 47 20.50 -18.69 -12.72
CA GLN A 47 20.18 -18.83 -14.14
C GLN A 47 18.72 -19.18 -14.42
N LYS A 48 17.87 -19.15 -13.39
CA LYS A 48 16.44 -19.44 -13.49
C LYS A 48 15.81 -18.71 -14.67
N ARG A 49 15.26 -19.48 -15.61
CA ARG A 49 14.53 -18.95 -16.75
C ARG A 49 13.12 -18.53 -16.33
N LEU A 50 12.72 -17.35 -16.77
CA LEU A 50 11.38 -16.83 -16.54
C LEU A 50 10.42 -17.31 -17.64
N SER A 51 9.17 -17.60 -17.25
CA SER A 51 8.11 -17.90 -18.21
C SER A 51 7.76 -16.66 -19.03
N LYS A 52 7.07 -16.84 -20.17
CA LYS A 52 6.59 -15.71 -21.00
C LYS A 52 5.70 -14.75 -20.21
N PHE A 53 4.85 -15.29 -19.34
CA PHE A 53 3.99 -14.49 -18.46
C PHE A 53 4.80 -13.65 -17.47
N GLN A 54 5.80 -14.26 -16.81
CA GLN A 54 6.66 -13.55 -15.86
C GLN A 54 7.47 -12.44 -16.55
N ALA A 55 8.05 -12.75 -17.71
CA ALA A 55 8.77 -11.77 -18.52
C ALA A 55 7.88 -10.59 -18.94
N SER A 56 6.65 -10.87 -19.38
CA SER A 56 5.68 -9.83 -19.74
C SER A 56 5.34 -8.93 -18.54
N LYS A 57 5.09 -9.51 -17.37
CA LYS A 57 4.84 -8.75 -16.13
C LYS A 57 6.03 -7.88 -15.72
N LEU A 58 7.26 -8.37 -15.84
CA LEU A 58 8.46 -7.58 -15.55
C LEU A 58 8.64 -6.43 -16.53
N ASN A 59 8.48 -6.67 -17.84
CA ASN A 59 8.57 -5.62 -18.85
C ASN A 59 7.52 -4.53 -18.65
N HIS A 60 6.28 -4.90 -18.32
CA HIS A 60 5.24 -3.93 -18.00
C HIS A 60 5.59 -3.10 -16.75
N SER A 61 6.12 -3.74 -15.71
CA SER A 61 6.56 -3.05 -14.49
C SER A 61 7.70 -2.07 -14.77
N LEU A 62 8.68 -2.49 -15.58
CA LEU A 62 9.79 -1.64 -16.02
C LEU A 62 9.28 -0.41 -16.78
N PHE A 63 8.33 -0.61 -17.68
CA PHE A 63 7.67 0.48 -18.41
C PHE A 63 6.99 1.48 -17.45
N LEU A 64 6.24 0.98 -16.46
CA LEU A 64 5.58 1.85 -15.47
C LEU A 64 6.59 2.63 -14.62
N ILE A 65 7.65 1.99 -14.13
CA ILE A 65 8.69 2.66 -13.32
C ILE A 65 9.38 3.75 -14.14
N LYS A 66 9.74 3.46 -15.39
CA LYS A 66 10.38 4.43 -16.29
C LYS A 66 9.52 5.69 -16.48
N ASN A 67 8.19 5.52 -16.45
CA ASN A 67 7.21 6.61 -16.52
C ASN A 67 6.83 7.17 -15.13
N ASN A 68 7.72 7.06 -14.14
CA ASN A 68 7.57 7.61 -12.79
C ASN A 68 6.37 7.05 -11.99
N CYS A 69 5.84 5.87 -12.35
CA CYS A 69 4.82 5.21 -11.55
C CYS A 69 5.44 4.69 -10.24
N PRO A 70 4.89 5.06 -9.06
CA PRO A 70 5.35 4.53 -7.78
C PRO A 70 5.31 3.01 -7.71
N LEU A 71 6.35 2.42 -7.11
CA LEU A 71 6.49 0.97 -6.97
C LEU A 71 5.27 0.34 -6.26
N GLN A 72 4.71 1.02 -5.25
CA GLN A 72 3.59 0.55 -4.45
C GLN A 72 2.30 0.42 -5.28
N TYR A 73 2.08 1.30 -6.26
CA TYR A 73 0.95 1.16 -7.18
C TYR A 73 1.16 0.01 -8.17
N ILE A 74 2.41 -0.25 -8.57
CA ILE A 74 2.75 -1.40 -9.41
C ILE A 74 2.51 -2.70 -8.64
N THR A 75 2.95 -2.78 -7.38
CA THR A 75 2.72 -3.96 -6.53
C THR A 75 1.30 -4.04 -5.96
N GLY A 76 0.55 -2.94 -6.01
CA GLY A 76 -0.81 -2.81 -5.50
C GLY A 76 -0.91 -2.72 -3.97
N LYS A 77 0.20 -2.49 -3.27
CA LYS A 77 0.27 -2.55 -1.80
C LYS A 77 1.37 -1.70 -1.19
N SER A 78 1.10 -1.25 0.02
CA SER A 78 2.04 -0.60 0.94
C SER A 78 1.89 -1.19 2.33
N PHE A 79 2.90 -1.01 3.18
CA PHE A 79 2.79 -1.31 4.60
C PHE A 79 2.46 -0.02 5.36
N PHE A 80 1.67 -0.15 6.42
CA PHE A 80 1.40 0.90 7.39
C PHE A 80 1.33 0.26 8.77
N LEU A 81 2.28 0.55 9.65
CA LEU A 81 2.54 -0.22 10.86
C LEU A 81 2.70 -1.71 10.51
N ASN A 82 1.96 -2.59 11.20
CA ASN A 82 1.92 -4.03 10.95
C ASN A 82 0.88 -4.46 9.90
N LEU A 83 0.24 -3.51 9.19
CA LEU A 83 -0.83 -3.78 8.24
C LEU A 83 -0.31 -3.72 6.80
N GLU A 84 -0.68 -4.73 5.98
CA GLU A 84 -0.54 -4.67 4.53
C GLU A 84 -1.80 -4.02 3.94
N ILE A 85 -1.64 -2.82 3.39
CA ILE A 85 -2.72 -1.97 2.86
C ILE A 85 -2.68 -2.02 1.34
N ASN A 86 -3.79 -2.36 0.68
CA ASN A 86 -3.89 -2.23 -0.77
C ASN A 86 -3.92 -0.75 -1.13
N VAL A 87 -3.16 -0.38 -2.16
CA VAL A 87 -3.07 0.99 -2.67
C VAL A 87 -3.14 1.00 -4.19
N ASP A 88 -3.73 2.05 -4.74
CA ASP A 88 -3.73 2.36 -6.17
C ASP A 88 -3.74 3.89 -6.37
N SER A 89 -3.82 4.32 -7.64
CA SER A 89 -3.76 5.74 -7.99
C SER A 89 -4.92 6.59 -7.47
N ASN A 90 -5.93 6.01 -6.82
CA ASN A 90 -7.05 6.75 -6.24
C ASN A 90 -6.78 7.22 -4.79
N VAL A 91 -5.66 6.81 -4.19
CA VAL A 91 -5.31 7.15 -2.80
C VAL A 91 -3.84 7.54 -2.67
N LEU A 92 -3.53 8.36 -1.68
CA LEU A 92 -2.14 8.59 -1.29
C LEU A 92 -1.53 7.31 -0.73
N ILE A 93 -0.30 6.99 -1.14
CA ILE A 93 0.46 5.87 -0.55
C ILE A 93 0.75 6.22 0.93
N PRO A 94 0.40 5.34 1.89
CA PRO A 94 0.72 5.55 3.31
C PRO A 94 2.20 5.89 3.52
N ARG A 95 2.46 6.90 4.34
CA ARG A 95 3.81 7.42 4.58
C ARG A 95 4.33 6.99 5.95
N PRO A 96 5.62 6.66 6.09
CA PRO A 96 6.21 6.30 7.37
C PRO A 96 6.00 7.37 8.46
N GLU A 97 6.07 8.65 8.10
CA GLU A 97 5.86 9.76 9.02
C GLU A 97 4.43 9.77 9.59
N THR A 98 3.45 9.27 8.84
CA THR A 98 2.05 9.16 9.29
C THR A 98 1.86 8.02 10.29
N GLU A 99 2.79 7.06 10.37
CA GLU A 99 2.73 5.99 11.38
C GLU A 99 2.93 6.54 12.80
N GLU A 100 3.78 7.55 12.98
CA GLU A 100 4.01 8.19 14.28
C GLU A 100 2.72 8.84 14.80
N LEU A 101 1.98 9.54 13.92
CA LEU A 101 0.68 10.13 14.26
C LEU A 101 -0.31 9.06 14.73
N ALA A 102 -0.42 7.94 14.00
CA ALA A 102 -1.32 6.86 14.36
C ALA A 102 -0.96 6.24 15.73
N LEU A 103 0.34 6.08 16.01
CA LEU A 103 0.83 5.58 17.29
C LEU A 103 0.57 6.53 18.45
N TRP A 104 0.70 7.85 18.25
CA TRP A 104 0.36 8.83 19.28
C TRP A 104 -1.13 8.82 19.58
N SER A 105 -1.97 8.87 18.54
CA SER A 105 -3.43 8.80 18.69
C SER A 105 -3.87 7.54 19.44
N THR A 106 -3.31 6.38 19.08
CA THR A 106 -3.58 5.08 19.76
C THR A 106 -3.35 5.16 21.28
N LYS A 107 -2.32 5.89 21.73
CA LYS A 107 -1.98 6.01 23.17
C LYS A 107 -2.92 6.96 23.92
N SER A 108 -3.57 7.88 23.22
CA SER A 108 -4.51 8.84 23.81
C SER A 108 -5.94 8.31 23.86
N LEU A 109 -6.24 7.24 23.12
CA LEU A 109 -7.57 6.63 23.06
C LEU A 109 -7.81 5.66 24.22
N THR A 110 -9.05 5.65 24.68
CA THR A 110 -9.58 4.80 25.74
C THR A 110 -10.75 3.96 25.24
N ASN A 111 -11.20 3.00 26.04
CA ASN A 111 -12.27 2.09 25.64
C ASN A 111 -13.58 2.83 25.39
N GLY A 112 -14.20 2.57 24.25
CA GLY A 112 -15.49 3.17 23.87
C GLY A 112 -15.38 4.55 23.20
N ASP A 113 -14.17 5.07 23.02
CA ASP A 113 -13.97 6.31 22.27
C ASP A 113 -14.51 6.20 20.84
N LYS A 114 -14.97 7.33 20.32
CA LYS A 114 -15.53 7.46 18.98
C LYS A 114 -14.60 8.33 18.15
N VAL A 115 -14.04 7.78 17.09
CA VAL A 115 -13.00 8.40 16.29
C VAL A 115 -13.48 8.58 14.86
N ILE A 116 -13.18 9.74 14.28
CA ILE A 116 -13.40 10.02 12.87
C ILE A 116 -12.04 10.26 12.22
N ASP A 117 -11.74 9.48 11.19
CA ASP A 117 -10.58 9.66 10.31
C ASP A 117 -11.02 10.41 9.06
N LEU A 118 -10.66 11.70 8.99
CA LEU A 118 -11.02 12.60 7.88
C LEU A 118 -10.00 12.47 6.74
N CYS A 119 -10.49 12.47 5.50
CA CYS A 119 -9.68 12.22 4.30
C CYS A 119 -8.93 10.88 4.39
N THR A 120 -9.66 9.82 4.77
CA THR A 120 -9.10 8.52 5.16
C THR A 120 -8.32 7.81 4.04
N GLY A 121 -8.56 8.16 2.77
CA GLY A 121 -7.83 7.60 1.64
C GLY A 121 -7.92 6.06 1.59
N SER A 122 -6.79 5.38 1.78
CA SER A 122 -6.73 3.92 1.81
C SER A 122 -7.29 3.30 3.11
N GLY A 123 -7.68 4.12 4.08
CA GLY A 123 -8.13 3.70 5.41
C GLY A 123 -7.00 3.38 6.39
N CYS A 124 -5.74 3.73 6.09
CA CYS A 124 -4.60 3.19 6.83
C CYS A 124 -4.57 3.64 8.30
N ILE A 125 -4.91 4.90 8.60
CA ILE A 125 -4.98 5.41 9.97
C ILE A 125 -6.16 4.77 10.70
N ALA A 126 -7.38 4.85 10.16
CA ALA A 126 -8.57 4.24 10.76
C ALA A 126 -8.37 2.74 11.10
N LEU A 127 -7.80 1.97 10.16
CA LEU A 127 -7.50 0.55 10.35
C LEU A 127 -6.45 0.33 11.44
N ALA A 128 -5.40 1.15 11.49
CA ALA A 128 -4.38 1.10 12.52
C ALA A 128 -4.95 1.37 13.91
N LEU A 129 -5.78 2.41 14.06
CA LEU A 129 -6.39 2.76 15.34
C LEU A 129 -7.32 1.64 15.84
N LYS A 130 -8.21 1.13 14.98
CA LYS A 130 -9.13 0.04 15.34
C LYS A 130 -8.39 -1.27 15.68
N THR A 131 -7.27 -1.54 14.99
CA THR A 131 -6.42 -2.71 15.29
C THR A 131 -5.81 -2.62 16.69
N ASN A 132 -5.30 -1.45 17.07
CA ASN A 132 -4.61 -1.27 18.35
C ASN A 132 -5.58 -1.03 19.52
N ASN A 133 -6.78 -0.52 19.26
CA ASN A 133 -7.82 -0.31 20.27
C ASN A 133 -9.15 -0.95 19.81
N PRO A 134 -9.35 -2.28 19.94
CA PRO A 134 -10.53 -2.96 19.38
C PRO A 134 -11.89 -2.45 19.89
N SER A 135 -11.90 -1.85 21.08
CA SER A 135 -13.08 -1.34 21.79
C SER A 135 -13.58 0.03 21.31
N ILE A 136 -12.83 0.75 20.48
CA ILE A 136 -13.25 2.07 19.96
C ILE A 136 -14.18 1.90 18.77
N SER A 137 -15.00 2.90 18.48
CA SER A 137 -15.71 3.01 17.21
C SER A 137 -14.93 3.93 16.28
N VAL A 138 -14.66 3.48 15.05
CA VAL A 138 -13.95 4.30 14.04
C VAL A 138 -14.84 4.47 12.82
N LYS A 139 -14.87 5.70 12.31
CA LYS A 139 -15.48 6.05 11.03
C LYS A 139 -14.46 6.70 10.12
N GLY A 140 -14.28 6.18 8.91
CA GLY A 140 -13.40 6.74 7.90
C GLY A 140 -14.20 7.51 6.85
N ILE A 141 -13.76 8.73 6.54
CA ILE A 141 -14.48 9.64 5.64
C ILE A 141 -13.56 10.11 4.52
N ASP A 142 -14.04 10.06 3.28
CA ASP A 142 -13.33 10.64 2.13
C ASP A 142 -14.34 11.15 1.11
N LYS A 143 -13.97 12.21 0.38
CA LYS A 143 -14.78 12.73 -0.73
C LYS A 143 -14.77 11.78 -1.93
N SER A 144 -13.68 11.04 -2.11
CA SER A 144 -13.49 10.10 -3.21
C SER A 144 -14.19 8.77 -2.92
N GLU A 145 -15.24 8.48 -3.68
CA GLU A 145 -15.91 7.16 -3.63
C GLU A 145 -14.93 6.02 -3.91
N ARG A 146 -13.94 6.24 -4.79
CA ARG A 146 -12.92 5.23 -5.12
C ARG A 146 -11.98 4.97 -3.93
N ALA A 147 -11.64 6.01 -3.16
CA ALA A 147 -10.88 5.85 -1.93
C ALA A 147 -11.67 5.02 -0.90
N ILE A 148 -12.94 5.35 -0.69
CA ILE A 148 -13.83 4.59 0.21
C ILE A 148 -13.99 3.12 -0.22
N LEU A 149 -14.14 2.84 -1.52
CA LEU A 149 -14.18 1.46 -2.01
C LEU A 149 -12.89 0.69 -1.72
N LEU A 150 -11.73 1.35 -1.85
CA LEU A 150 -10.45 0.75 -1.53
C LEU A 150 -10.27 0.55 -0.01
N ALA A 151 -10.67 1.52 0.81
CA ALA A 151 -10.67 1.41 2.27
C ALA A 151 -11.57 0.26 2.76
N LYS A 152 -12.78 0.12 2.21
CA LYS A 152 -13.69 -1.02 2.46
C LYS A 152 -13.02 -2.36 2.10
N LYS A 153 -12.33 -2.42 0.95
CA LYS A 153 -11.57 -3.62 0.54
C LYS A 153 -10.45 -3.94 1.54
N ASN A 154 -9.72 -2.94 2.03
CA ASN A 154 -8.70 -3.13 3.06
C ASN A 154 -9.30 -3.62 4.39
N SER A 155 -10.39 -3.01 4.85
CA SER A 155 -11.18 -3.44 6.02
C SER A 155 -11.56 -4.92 5.92
N LYS A 156 -12.12 -5.33 4.77
CA LYS A 156 -12.52 -6.72 4.51
C LYS A 156 -11.32 -7.67 4.50
N ASN A 157 -10.22 -7.28 3.85
CA ASN A 157 -9.03 -8.13 3.77
C ASN A 157 -8.38 -8.36 5.15
N LEU A 158 -8.43 -7.37 6.03
CA LEU A 158 -7.87 -7.43 7.38
C LEU A 158 -8.86 -7.95 8.43
N ASN A 159 -10.13 -8.19 8.06
CA ASN A 159 -11.22 -8.53 8.97
C ASN A 159 -11.40 -7.51 10.11
N ILE A 160 -11.30 -6.22 9.78
CA ILE A 160 -11.50 -5.12 10.71
C ILE A 160 -12.79 -4.41 10.33
N ASP A 161 -13.69 -4.21 11.29
CA ASP A 161 -14.95 -3.50 11.06
C ASP A 161 -14.82 -2.01 11.35
N ILE A 162 -15.13 -1.19 10.34
CA ILE A 162 -15.06 0.27 10.35
C ILE A 162 -16.20 0.78 9.48
N GLU A 163 -16.86 1.84 9.93
CA GLU A 163 -17.87 2.51 9.11
C GLU A 163 -17.19 3.45 8.10
N TRP A 164 -17.51 3.30 6.82
CA TRP A 164 -16.89 4.08 5.75
C TRP A 164 -17.92 4.95 5.05
N VAL A 165 -17.71 6.27 5.04
CA VAL A 165 -18.67 7.25 4.52
C VAL A 165 -18.02 8.08 3.43
N THR A 166 -18.68 8.15 2.27
CA THR A 166 -18.29 9.09 1.21
C THR A 166 -18.92 10.45 1.50
N ALA A 167 -18.11 11.45 1.87
CA ALA A 167 -18.57 12.81 2.14
C ALA A 167 -17.44 13.82 1.94
N ASP A 168 -17.81 15.06 1.62
CA ASP A 168 -16.88 16.19 1.68
C ASP A 168 -16.72 16.63 3.14
N VAL A 169 -15.48 16.78 3.61
CA VAL A 169 -15.19 17.19 4.99
C VAL A 169 -15.76 18.56 5.31
N ILE A 170 -15.90 19.44 4.32
CA ILE A 170 -16.45 20.79 4.49
C ILE A 170 -17.95 20.74 4.82
N ASP A 171 -18.67 19.81 4.20
CA ASP A 171 -20.12 19.66 4.36
C ASP A 171 -20.48 18.63 5.45
N PHE A 172 -19.47 17.96 6.00
CA PHE A 172 -19.65 16.86 6.93
C PHE A 172 -20.02 17.38 8.33
N GLN A 173 -21.24 17.05 8.78
CA GLN A 173 -21.73 17.40 10.11
C GLN A 173 -21.63 16.20 11.05
N VAL A 174 -20.82 16.34 12.11
CA VAL A 174 -20.59 15.29 13.12
C VAL A 174 -21.90 14.88 13.82
N GLU A 175 -22.81 15.82 14.06
CA GLU A 175 -24.10 15.59 14.74
C GLU A 175 -25.05 14.65 13.99
N LYS A 176 -24.87 14.48 12.68
CA LYS A 176 -25.70 13.57 11.85
C LYS A 176 -25.14 12.16 11.79
N CYS A 177 -23.99 11.91 12.41
CA CYS A 177 -23.42 10.58 12.52
C CYS A 177 -23.73 9.99 13.89
N SER A 178 -24.59 8.97 13.92
CA SER A 178 -24.71 8.08 15.07
C SER A 178 -23.43 7.23 15.18
N LEU A 179 -22.41 7.78 15.84
CA LEU A 179 -21.31 6.99 16.40
C LEU A 179 -21.75 6.41 17.75
#